data_AF-A0A7C1MTE5-F1
#
_entry.id   AF-A0A7C1MTE5-F1
#
_cell.length_a   1.000
_cell.length_b   1.000
_cell.length_c   1.000
_cell.angle_alpha   90.00
_cell.angle_beta   90.00
_cell.angle_gamma   90.00
#
_symmetry.space_group_name_H-M   'P 1'
#
loop_
_entity.id
_entity.type
_entity.pdbx_description
1 polymer ?
#
loop_
_entity_poly.entity_id
_entity_poly.type
_entity_poly.pdbx_seq_one_letter_code
_entity_poly.pdbx_strand_id
1 'polypeptide(L)'
;MPKIKYEIDPHNRLVAKISGKASRISKYRKVLDGNFRIDKKSRLIYHVKKSSDFEVPQQIKLTGNWSLDKNHNLALTLDKWNKQYAQGRLLFKGKIAKVGGTNLVFSLITKNKQNKARTSILKFSGKWRANKNNRLSFYINKDKNKYDILTFANDWRINKDNRIVYSYTRRNLKRKTVSTQRIVFKGSWDISNRYALSYVLDGVSSSRFDFKVSLGIAAQRGKKKGIKYKIGIGVSQKDISLFGEWIYKKDIGLLFAIEHEKGKRSTVAFSARVKLGKKNNLVFSLKNKEGRFLGIDITLSRDVLSGRKNSFIKFILNTEEGVVQIGAGFAW
;
A
#
# COMPACT_ATOMS: atom_id res chain seq x y z
N MET A 1 7.66 -44.51 -4.08
CA MET A 1 8.23 -43.32 -4.79
C MET A 1 9.19 -42.56 -3.91
N PRO A 2 10.38 -42.19 -4.40
CA PRO A 2 11.35 -41.39 -3.65
C PRO A 2 10.81 -39.99 -3.35
N LYS A 3 11.10 -39.48 -2.15
CA LYS A 3 10.65 -38.14 -1.74
C LYS A 3 11.53 -37.08 -2.39
N ILE A 4 10.94 -36.25 -3.24
CA ILE A 4 11.62 -35.12 -3.86
C ILE A 4 11.41 -33.88 -2.98
N LYS A 5 12.51 -33.21 -2.61
CA LYS A 5 12.47 -31.89 -1.96
C LYS A 5 12.89 -30.83 -2.97
N TYR A 6 12.22 -29.68 -2.95
CA TYR A 6 12.53 -28.57 -3.83
C TYR A 6 13.21 -27.42 -3.09
N GLU A 7 14.18 -26.78 -3.73
CA GLU A 7 14.80 -25.54 -3.26
C GLU A 7 15.05 -24.58 -4.42
N ILE A 8 15.31 -23.32 -4.09
CA ILE A 8 15.77 -22.31 -5.04
C ILE A 8 17.26 -22.07 -4.81
N ASP A 9 18.07 -22.27 -5.84
CA ASP A 9 19.50 -22.02 -5.76
C ASP A 9 19.86 -20.51 -5.83
N PRO A 10 21.14 -20.13 -5.66
CA PRO A 10 21.56 -18.73 -5.75
C PRO A 10 21.30 -18.05 -7.13
N HIS A 11 21.00 -18.82 -8.16
CA HIS A 11 20.68 -18.35 -9.51
C HIS A 11 19.17 -18.40 -9.79
N ASN A 12 18.33 -18.49 -8.76
CA ASN A 12 16.88 -18.63 -8.90
C ASN A 12 16.46 -19.79 -9.83
N ARG A 13 17.12 -20.95 -9.73
CA ARG A 13 16.73 -22.17 -10.43
C ARG A 13 16.08 -23.15 -9.46
N LEU A 14 15.13 -23.94 -9.94
CA LEU A 14 14.51 -24.99 -9.13
C LEU A 14 15.44 -26.18 -9.06
N VAL A 15 15.79 -26.60 -7.84
CA VAL A 15 16.63 -27.78 -7.60
C VAL A 15 15.80 -28.85 -6.92
N ALA A 16 15.83 -30.05 -7.48
CA ALA A 16 15.29 -31.25 -6.87
C ALA A 16 16.38 -31.95 -6.05
N LYS A 17 16.12 -32.17 -4.77
CA LYS A 17 16.90 -33.05 -3.90
C LYS A 17 16.19 -34.38 -3.81
N ILE A 18 16.85 -35.42 -4.28
CA ILE A 18 16.36 -36.80 -4.22
C ILE A 18 17.13 -37.51 -3.10
N SER A 19 16.39 -38.12 -2.18
CA SER A 19 16.95 -38.98 -1.12
C SER A 19 16.33 -40.36 -1.23
N GLY A 20 17.13 -41.42 -1.38
CA GLY A 20 16.66 -42.80 -1.43
C GLY A 20 17.79 -43.82 -1.19
N LYS A 21 17.42 -45.02 -0.70
CA LYS A 21 18.35 -46.14 -0.41
C LYS A 21 19.10 -46.66 -1.65
N ALA A 22 18.56 -46.48 -2.86
CA ALA A 22 19.14 -46.97 -4.12
C ALA A 22 20.33 -46.13 -4.62
N SER A 23 20.38 -44.84 -4.28
CA SER A 23 21.55 -44.02 -4.53
C SER A 23 22.46 -44.14 -3.31
N ARG A 24 23.58 -44.87 -3.39
CA ARG A 24 24.64 -44.89 -2.35
C ARG A 24 25.28 -43.51 -2.09
N ILE A 25 24.68 -42.43 -2.58
CA ILE A 25 25.09 -41.03 -2.45
C ILE A 25 24.09 -40.33 -1.53
N SER A 26 24.60 -39.75 -0.44
CA SER A 26 23.76 -39.24 0.65
C SER A 26 22.74 -38.17 0.23
N LYS A 27 23.00 -37.37 -0.82
CA LYS A 27 22.06 -36.36 -1.38
C LYS A 27 22.39 -36.01 -2.84
N TYR A 28 21.59 -36.46 -3.82
CA TYR A 28 21.71 -35.98 -5.20
C TYR A 28 20.91 -34.67 -5.39
N ARG A 29 21.59 -33.61 -5.86
CA ARG A 29 20.99 -32.29 -6.18
C ARG A 29 20.95 -32.13 -7.71
N LYS A 30 19.77 -32.07 -8.29
CA LYS A 30 19.60 -31.83 -9.75
C LYS A 30 18.95 -30.48 -9.99
N VAL A 31 19.60 -29.65 -10.80
CA VAL A 31 18.98 -28.42 -11.32
C VAL A 31 17.99 -28.81 -12.41
N LEU A 32 16.73 -28.43 -12.24
CA LEU A 32 15.70 -28.60 -13.27
C LEU A 32 15.79 -27.44 -14.26
N ASP A 33 15.63 -27.73 -15.56
CA ASP A 33 15.56 -26.70 -16.60
C ASP A 33 14.11 -26.46 -16.98
N GLY A 34 13.69 -25.20 -16.89
CA GLY A 34 12.28 -24.87 -16.88
C GLY A 34 12.03 -23.43 -16.53
N ASN A 35 10.74 -23.06 -16.44
CA ASN A 35 10.31 -21.70 -16.22
C ASN A 35 9.28 -21.62 -15.08
N PHE A 36 9.37 -20.57 -14.27
CA PHE A 36 8.37 -20.28 -13.24
C PHE A 36 7.18 -19.52 -13.82
N ARG A 37 5.99 -19.86 -13.32
CA ARG A 37 4.74 -19.15 -13.59
C ARG A 37 3.91 -19.10 -12.31
N ILE A 38 3.09 -18.07 -12.18
CA ILE A 38 2.05 -17.99 -11.17
C ILE A 38 0.71 -18.28 -11.85
N ASP A 39 -0.09 -19.17 -11.28
CA ASP A 39 -1.42 -19.47 -11.80
C ASP A 39 -2.50 -18.53 -11.25
N LYS A 40 -3.76 -18.72 -11.69
CA LYS A 40 -4.90 -17.90 -11.25
C LYS A 40 -5.16 -17.95 -9.74
N LYS A 41 -4.66 -18.97 -9.05
CA LYS A 41 -4.85 -19.24 -7.62
C LYS A 41 -3.59 -18.89 -6.83
N SER A 42 -2.68 -18.14 -7.46
CA SER A 42 -1.40 -17.73 -6.89
C SER A 42 -0.55 -18.90 -6.37
N ARG A 43 -0.63 -20.04 -7.06
CA ARG A 43 0.26 -21.19 -6.85
C ARG A 43 1.45 -21.06 -7.78
N LEU A 44 2.60 -21.53 -7.33
CA LEU A 44 3.81 -21.54 -8.15
C LEU A 44 3.78 -22.78 -9.04
N ILE A 45 3.86 -22.56 -10.35
CA ILE A 45 4.01 -23.62 -11.35
C ILE A 45 5.43 -23.53 -11.91
N TYR A 46 6.09 -24.68 -12.02
CA TYR A 46 7.35 -24.82 -12.74
C TYR A 46 7.16 -25.79 -13.90
N HIS A 47 7.35 -25.30 -15.12
CA HIS A 47 7.28 -26.12 -16.34
C HIS A 47 8.69 -26.59 -16.71
N VAL A 48 8.92 -27.89 -16.60
CA VAL A 48 10.19 -28.55 -16.95
C VAL A 48 10.26 -28.73 -18.47
N LYS A 49 11.37 -28.34 -19.11
CA LYS A 49 11.51 -28.34 -20.58
C LYS A 49 11.84 -29.69 -21.21
N LYS A 50 12.56 -30.56 -20.50
CA LYS A 50 12.90 -31.92 -20.93
C LYS A 50 12.83 -32.82 -19.71
N SER A 51 12.16 -33.97 -19.81
CA SER A 51 12.22 -35.00 -18.77
C SER A 51 13.70 -35.31 -18.55
N SER A 52 14.17 -35.01 -17.35
CA SER A 52 15.47 -35.49 -16.89
C SER A 52 15.49 -37.02 -16.93
N ASP A 53 16.67 -37.63 -16.75
CA ASP A 53 16.90 -39.08 -16.54
C ASP A 53 16.20 -39.66 -15.28
N PHE A 54 15.20 -38.96 -14.75
CA PHE A 54 14.35 -39.30 -13.61
C PHE A 54 12.92 -38.89 -13.93
N GLU A 55 11.96 -39.65 -13.42
CA GLU A 55 10.52 -39.37 -13.43
C GLU A 55 10.18 -38.10 -12.63
N VAL A 56 10.57 -36.94 -13.15
CA VAL A 56 10.10 -35.64 -12.66
C VAL A 56 8.92 -35.24 -13.53
N PRO A 57 7.77 -34.87 -12.94
CA PRO A 57 6.62 -34.45 -13.73
C PRO A 57 6.99 -33.22 -14.57
N GLN A 58 6.48 -33.19 -15.80
CA GLN A 58 6.67 -32.05 -16.71
C GLN A 58 6.20 -30.72 -16.11
N GLN A 59 5.23 -30.80 -15.19
CA GLN A 59 4.71 -29.66 -14.45
C GLN A 59 4.78 -29.93 -12.94
N ILE A 60 5.56 -29.12 -12.23
CA ILE A 60 5.61 -29.15 -10.77
C ILE A 60 4.75 -28.01 -10.23
N LYS A 61 3.81 -28.34 -9.36
CA LYS A 61 2.88 -27.38 -8.76
C LYS A 61 3.13 -27.29 -7.27
N LEU A 62 3.45 -26.09 -6.80
CA LEU A 62 3.87 -25.81 -5.44
C LEU A 62 2.88 -24.83 -4.81
N THR A 63 2.30 -25.24 -3.69
CA THR A 63 1.33 -24.46 -2.91
C THR A 63 1.95 -24.04 -1.59
N GLY A 64 1.45 -22.94 -1.03
CA GLY A 64 2.00 -22.33 0.16
C GLY A 64 1.62 -20.86 0.31
N ASN A 65 2.25 -20.21 1.29
CA ASN A 65 2.06 -18.81 1.62
C ASN A 65 3.20 -17.93 1.10
N TRP A 66 2.84 -16.87 0.40
CA TRP A 66 3.73 -15.84 -0.09
C TRP A 66 4.00 -14.77 0.97
N SER A 67 5.26 -14.34 1.06
CA SER A 67 5.67 -13.21 1.89
C SER A 67 6.85 -12.46 1.26
N LEU A 68 7.12 -11.24 1.75
CA LEU A 68 8.34 -10.51 1.47
C LEU A 68 9.30 -10.62 2.65
N ASP A 69 10.58 -10.84 2.38
CA ASP A 69 11.63 -10.72 3.40
C ASP A 69 12.08 -9.26 3.59
N LYS A 70 12.99 -9.02 4.54
CA LYS A 70 13.57 -7.70 4.82
C LYS A 70 14.34 -7.05 3.66
N ASN A 71 14.71 -7.83 2.64
CA ASN A 71 15.41 -7.37 1.45
C ASN A 71 14.49 -7.32 0.21
N HIS A 72 13.18 -7.44 0.44
CA HIS A 72 12.14 -7.49 -0.60
C HIS A 72 12.32 -8.64 -1.57
N ASN A 73 12.95 -9.73 -1.13
CA ASN A 73 12.88 -10.99 -1.83
C ASN A 73 11.53 -11.63 -1.57
N LEU A 74 11.02 -12.32 -2.59
CA LEU A 74 9.77 -13.03 -2.49
C LEU A 74 10.02 -14.42 -1.91
N ALA A 75 9.26 -14.82 -0.90
CA ALA A 75 9.37 -16.13 -0.28
C ALA A 75 8.05 -16.89 -0.42
N LEU A 76 8.12 -18.16 -0.80
CA LEU A 76 7.00 -19.10 -0.72
C LEU A 76 7.30 -20.12 0.37
N THR A 77 6.51 -20.11 1.44
CA THR A 77 6.55 -21.15 2.48
C THR A 77 5.59 -22.26 2.07
N LEU A 78 6.12 -23.42 1.70
CA LEU A 78 5.32 -24.52 1.17
C LEU A 78 4.37 -25.09 2.22
N ASP A 79 3.16 -25.48 1.78
CA ASP A 79 2.22 -26.21 2.63
C ASP A 79 2.83 -27.55 3.05
N LYS A 80 2.56 -28.00 4.28
CA LYS A 80 2.98 -29.32 4.73
C LYS A 80 2.18 -30.38 3.97
N TRP A 81 2.81 -31.05 3.02
CA TRP A 81 2.30 -32.31 2.46
C TRP A 81 3.22 -33.48 2.90
N ASN A 82 2.61 -34.52 3.48
CA ASN A 82 3.20 -35.83 3.78
C ASN A 82 4.68 -35.82 4.22
N LYS A 83 4.95 -35.31 5.43
CA LYS A 83 6.27 -35.38 6.09
C LYS A 83 7.41 -34.66 5.35
N GLN A 84 7.12 -33.60 4.59
CA GLN A 84 8.13 -32.56 4.32
C GLN A 84 8.33 -31.76 5.62
N TYR A 85 9.55 -31.81 6.18
CA TYR A 85 9.91 -31.11 7.42
C TYR A 85 9.55 -29.62 7.35
N ALA A 86 9.21 -29.06 8.51
CA ALA A 86 9.05 -27.63 8.70
C ALA A 86 10.26 -26.88 8.09
N GLN A 87 10.00 -25.74 7.43
CA GLN A 87 10.96 -24.84 6.75
C GLN A 87 11.18 -25.03 5.23
N GLY A 88 10.29 -25.71 4.49
CA GLY A 88 10.29 -25.72 3.01
C GLY A 88 10.02 -24.34 2.38
N ARG A 89 10.98 -23.42 2.51
CA ARG A 89 10.89 -22.03 2.06
C ARG A 89 11.67 -21.85 0.76
N LEU A 90 10.97 -21.44 -0.29
CA LEU A 90 11.56 -21.09 -1.58
C LEU A 90 11.78 -19.59 -1.63
N LEU A 91 13.05 -19.16 -1.68
CA LEU A 91 13.41 -17.74 -1.68
C LEU A 91 13.82 -17.27 -3.09
N PHE A 92 13.04 -16.36 -3.65
CA PHE A 92 13.25 -15.77 -4.98
C PHE A 92 13.92 -14.40 -4.84
N LYS A 93 15.17 -14.32 -5.27
CA LYS A 93 15.95 -13.08 -5.31
C LYS A 93 15.63 -12.33 -6.59
N GLY A 94 14.77 -11.32 -6.48
CA GLY A 94 14.33 -10.50 -7.61
C GLY A 94 14.04 -9.07 -7.19
N LYS A 95 13.27 -8.34 -7.98
CA LYS A 95 12.80 -6.99 -7.68
C LYS A 95 11.34 -6.85 -8.07
N ILE A 96 10.65 -5.95 -7.40
CA ILE A 96 9.30 -5.55 -7.81
C ILE A 96 9.47 -4.68 -9.05
N ALA A 97 9.03 -5.20 -10.19
CA ALA A 97 9.22 -4.56 -11.50
C ALA A 97 8.10 -3.55 -11.81
N LYS A 98 6.87 -3.88 -11.41
CA LYS A 98 5.69 -3.03 -11.65
C LYS A 98 4.63 -3.26 -10.58
N VAL A 99 3.94 -2.20 -10.22
CA VAL A 99 2.70 -2.23 -9.45
C VAL A 99 1.59 -1.65 -10.31
N GLY A 100 0.43 -2.30 -10.32
CA GLY A 100 -0.80 -1.80 -10.92
C GLY A 100 -1.94 -1.88 -9.93
N GLY A 101 -3.11 -1.32 -10.28
CA GLY A 101 -4.28 -1.30 -9.40
C GLY A 101 -4.65 -2.67 -8.83
N THR A 102 -4.55 -3.75 -9.61
CA THR A 102 -4.91 -5.12 -9.16
C THR A 102 -3.79 -6.14 -9.31
N ASN A 103 -2.57 -5.68 -9.58
CA ASN A 103 -1.47 -6.60 -9.84
C ASN A 103 -0.13 -6.12 -9.27
N LEU A 104 0.72 -7.09 -8.98
CA LEU A 104 2.11 -6.91 -8.62
C LEU A 104 2.95 -7.80 -9.52
N VAL A 105 3.94 -7.21 -10.18
CA VAL A 105 4.86 -7.90 -11.08
C VAL A 105 6.23 -7.96 -10.41
N PHE A 106 6.72 -9.17 -10.20
CA PHE A 106 8.04 -9.43 -9.64
C PHE A 106 8.94 -10.02 -10.72
N SER A 107 10.10 -9.42 -10.97
CA SER A 107 11.08 -9.92 -11.93
C SER A 107 12.28 -10.53 -11.21
N LEU A 108 12.75 -11.67 -11.69
CA LEU A 108 13.97 -12.31 -11.21
C LEU A 108 14.84 -12.75 -12.38
N ILE A 109 16.14 -12.77 -12.18
CA ILE A 109 17.09 -13.31 -13.16
C ILE A 109 17.36 -14.75 -12.79
N THR A 110 17.14 -15.66 -13.74
CA THR A 110 17.47 -17.08 -13.65
C THR A 110 18.53 -17.46 -14.69
N LYS A 111 19.05 -18.68 -14.63
CA LYS A 111 19.99 -19.22 -15.62
C LYS A 111 19.49 -20.55 -16.17
N ASN A 112 19.69 -20.79 -17.46
CA ASN A 112 19.41 -22.10 -18.06
C ASN A 112 20.58 -23.08 -17.85
N LYS A 113 20.47 -24.30 -18.42
CA LYS A 113 21.54 -25.31 -18.42
C LYS A 113 22.84 -24.81 -19.05
N GLN A 114 22.75 -23.97 -20.08
CA GLN A 114 23.90 -23.34 -20.75
C GLN A 114 24.43 -22.09 -20.01
N ASN A 115 24.06 -21.88 -18.73
CA ASN A 115 24.49 -20.75 -17.90
C ASN A 115 24.08 -19.35 -18.45
N LYS A 116 23.24 -19.28 -19.48
CA LYS A 116 22.72 -18.03 -20.06
C LYS A 116 21.65 -17.44 -19.14
N ALA A 117 21.79 -16.15 -18.84
CA ALA A 117 20.83 -15.41 -18.02
C ALA A 117 19.49 -15.25 -18.74
N ARG A 118 18.39 -15.37 -18.00
CA ARG A 118 17.02 -15.14 -18.48
C ARG A 118 16.22 -14.41 -17.42
N THR A 119 15.38 -13.48 -17.84
CA THR A 119 14.43 -12.81 -16.94
C THR A 119 13.16 -13.64 -16.83
N SER A 120 12.78 -14.02 -15.61
CA SER A 120 11.50 -14.65 -15.28
C SER A 120 10.60 -13.64 -14.59
N ILE A 121 9.32 -13.67 -14.92
CA ILE A 121 8.32 -12.75 -14.37
C ILE A 121 7.27 -13.54 -13.59
N LEU A 122 7.03 -13.16 -12.34
CA LEU A 122 5.95 -13.66 -11.50
C LEU A 122 4.91 -12.55 -11.38
N LYS A 123 3.71 -12.77 -11.92
CA LYS A 123 2.60 -11.82 -11.88
C LYS A 123 1.56 -12.28 -10.86
N PHE A 124 1.36 -11.50 -9.82
CA PHE A 124 0.34 -11.72 -8.80
C PHE A 124 -0.87 -10.86 -9.09
N SER A 125 -2.05 -11.42 -8.85
CA SER A 125 -3.33 -10.69 -8.88
C SER A 125 -3.84 -10.54 -7.45
N GLY A 126 -4.43 -9.39 -7.15
CA GLY A 126 -4.78 -9.05 -5.78
C GLY A 126 -5.31 -7.64 -5.64
N LYS A 127 -5.33 -7.15 -4.40
CA LYS A 127 -5.79 -5.81 -4.06
C LYS A 127 -4.80 -5.11 -3.15
N TRP A 128 -4.64 -3.81 -3.34
CA TRP A 128 -3.82 -2.99 -2.45
C TRP A 128 -4.66 -2.45 -1.30
N ARG A 129 -4.10 -2.49 -0.10
CA ARG A 129 -4.67 -1.91 1.13
C ARG A 129 -3.59 -1.40 2.05
N ALA A 130 -3.93 -0.42 2.88
CA ALA A 130 -3.12 -0.10 4.05
C ALA A 130 -3.46 -1.12 5.15
N ASN A 131 -2.47 -1.57 5.92
CA ASN A 131 -2.74 -2.36 7.11
C ASN A 131 -3.06 -1.46 8.31
N LYS A 132 -3.36 -2.05 9.47
CA LYS A 132 -3.68 -1.33 10.71
C LYS A 132 -2.61 -0.32 11.18
N ASN A 133 -1.37 -0.47 10.72
CA ASN A 133 -0.25 0.41 11.02
C ASN A 133 0.10 1.31 9.82
N ASN A 134 -0.85 1.55 8.91
CA ASN A 134 -0.70 2.34 7.69
C ASN A 134 0.47 1.92 6.77
N ARG A 135 0.91 0.65 6.82
CA ARG A 135 1.90 0.11 5.88
C ARG A 135 1.20 -0.35 4.60
N LEU A 136 1.84 -0.09 3.47
CA LEU A 136 1.34 -0.54 2.16
C LEU A 136 1.37 -2.08 2.11
N SER A 137 0.27 -2.69 1.71
CA SER A 137 0.14 -4.14 1.66
C SER A 137 -0.58 -4.58 0.38
N PHE A 138 -0.11 -5.67 -0.21
CA PHE A 138 -0.76 -6.30 -1.36
C PHE A 138 -1.36 -7.65 -0.94
N TYR A 139 -2.68 -7.75 -1.04
CA TYR A 139 -3.47 -8.91 -0.70
C TYR A 139 -3.59 -9.78 -1.95
N ILE A 140 -2.77 -10.82 -2.04
CA ILE A 140 -2.73 -11.76 -3.15
C ILE A 140 -3.98 -12.63 -3.09
N ASN A 141 -4.74 -12.70 -4.19
CA ASN A 141 -5.90 -13.57 -4.28
C ASN A 141 -5.48 -15.05 -4.23
N LYS A 142 -6.11 -15.83 -3.35
CA LYS A 142 -6.02 -17.30 -3.29
C LYS A 142 -7.41 -17.91 -3.50
N ASP A 143 -7.46 -19.23 -3.46
CA ASP A 143 -8.71 -19.98 -3.42
C ASP A 143 -9.53 -19.72 -2.16
N LYS A 144 -10.86 -19.89 -2.27
CA LYS A 144 -11.82 -19.89 -1.14
C LYS A 144 -11.74 -18.61 -0.28
N ASN A 145 -11.67 -17.43 -0.91
CA ASN A 145 -11.59 -16.12 -0.25
C ASN A 145 -10.41 -15.96 0.74
N LYS A 146 -9.35 -16.76 0.57
CA LYS A 146 -8.11 -16.60 1.31
C LYS A 146 -7.20 -15.59 0.62
N TYR A 147 -6.30 -14.99 1.39
CA TYR A 147 -5.29 -14.07 0.87
C TYR A 147 -3.94 -14.32 1.54
N ASP A 148 -2.87 -14.19 0.75
CA ASP A 148 -1.55 -13.91 1.31
C ASP A 148 -1.32 -12.40 1.32
N ILE A 149 -0.57 -11.89 2.29
CA ILE A 149 -0.35 -10.45 2.43
C ILE A 149 1.14 -10.15 2.25
N LEU A 150 1.49 -9.47 1.17
CA LEU A 150 2.82 -8.89 0.99
C LEU A 150 2.86 -7.51 1.66
N THR A 151 3.44 -7.43 2.86
CA THR A 151 3.60 -6.16 3.57
C THR A 151 4.90 -5.48 3.18
N PHE A 152 4.82 -4.22 2.79
CA PHE A 152 5.96 -3.39 2.41
C PHE A 152 6.49 -2.70 3.68
N ALA A 153 7.56 -3.25 4.26
CA ALA A 153 7.99 -2.91 5.61
C ALA A 153 8.59 -1.50 5.76
N ASN A 154 9.25 -1.00 4.73
CA ASN A 154 9.86 0.34 4.74
C ASN A 154 8.82 1.46 4.71
N ASP A 155 9.27 2.68 4.95
CA ASP A 155 8.43 3.85 4.86
C ASP A 155 8.10 4.23 3.42
N TRP A 156 6.95 4.86 3.26
CA TRP A 156 6.55 5.54 2.03
C TRP A 156 6.44 7.04 2.30
N ARG A 157 6.47 7.83 1.22
CA ARG A 157 6.35 9.29 1.26
C ARG A 157 5.47 9.79 0.13
N ILE A 158 5.00 11.02 0.25
CA ILE A 158 4.30 11.73 -0.83
C ILE A 158 5.32 12.54 -1.64
N ASN A 159 5.33 12.39 -2.96
CA ASN A 159 6.20 13.20 -3.84
C ASN A 159 5.56 14.56 -4.19
N LYS A 160 6.24 15.35 -5.03
CA LYS A 160 5.75 16.67 -5.49
C LYS A 160 4.44 16.64 -6.29
N ASP A 161 4.08 15.48 -6.85
CA ASP A 161 2.88 15.26 -7.67
C ASP A 161 1.76 14.61 -6.84
N ASN A 162 1.86 14.69 -5.50
CA ASN A 162 0.96 14.07 -4.54
C ASN A 162 0.81 12.54 -4.75
N ARG A 163 1.88 11.82 -5.11
CA ARG A 163 1.86 10.35 -5.26
C ARG A 163 2.57 9.63 -4.13
N ILE A 164 2.09 8.44 -3.81
CA ILE A 164 2.76 7.56 -2.87
C ILE A 164 4.01 6.98 -3.54
N VAL A 165 5.16 7.25 -2.94
CA VAL A 165 6.46 6.71 -3.33
C VAL A 165 6.98 5.82 -2.22
N TYR A 166 7.08 4.53 -2.53
CA TYR A 166 7.74 3.56 -1.69
C TYR A 166 9.20 3.41 -2.11
N SER A 167 10.12 3.48 -1.15
CA SER A 167 11.55 3.32 -1.43
C SER A 167 12.14 2.22 -0.55
N TYR A 168 12.97 1.38 -1.15
CA TYR A 168 13.69 0.36 -0.40
C TYR A 168 15.09 0.15 -0.93
N THR A 169 15.99 -0.20 -0.02
CA THR A 169 17.41 -0.31 -0.31
C THR A 169 17.81 -1.78 -0.30
N ARG A 170 18.59 -2.18 -1.30
CA ARG A 170 19.18 -3.51 -1.38
C ARG A 170 20.68 -3.40 -1.34
N ARG A 171 21.29 -4.08 -0.36
CA ARG A 171 22.75 -4.22 -0.25
C ARG A 171 23.16 -5.53 -0.94
N ASN A 172 24.04 -5.42 -1.92
CA ASN A 172 24.71 -6.57 -2.52
C ASN A 172 26.03 -6.79 -1.78
N LEU A 173 26.05 -7.74 -0.84
CA LEU A 173 27.24 -8.02 -0.01
C LEU A 173 28.47 -8.40 -0.83
N LYS A 174 28.29 -9.18 -1.92
CA LYS A 174 29.41 -9.62 -2.77
C LYS A 174 30.07 -8.46 -3.51
N ARG A 175 29.28 -7.49 -3.97
CA ARG A 175 29.79 -6.32 -4.70
C ARG A 175 30.01 -5.10 -3.81
N LYS A 176 29.70 -5.20 -2.52
CA LYS A 176 29.66 -4.08 -1.56
C LYS A 176 28.83 -2.87 -2.05
N THR A 177 27.90 -3.07 -2.98
CA THR A 177 27.09 -1.98 -3.54
C THR A 177 25.73 -1.88 -2.86
N VAL A 178 25.21 -0.66 -2.78
CA VAL A 178 23.88 -0.34 -2.26
C VAL A 178 23.05 0.25 -3.39
N SER A 179 21.87 -0.32 -3.64
CA SER A 179 20.95 0.17 -4.67
C SER A 179 19.61 0.54 -4.07
N THR A 180 19.11 1.73 -4.39
CA THR A 180 17.79 2.20 -3.95
C THR A 180 16.78 1.97 -5.06
N GLN A 181 15.74 1.20 -4.76
CA GLN A 181 14.61 0.97 -5.64
C GLN A 181 13.46 1.88 -5.23
N ARG A 182 12.74 2.41 -6.22
CA ARG A 182 11.58 3.28 -6.02
C ARG A 182 10.37 2.72 -6.74
N ILE A 183 9.25 2.66 -6.05
CA ILE A 183 7.95 2.27 -6.60
C ILE A 183 7.04 3.48 -6.43
N VAL A 184 6.48 3.96 -7.54
CA VAL A 184 5.52 5.06 -7.55
C VAL A 184 4.15 4.47 -7.82
N PHE A 185 3.24 4.64 -6.88
CA PHE A 185 1.85 4.28 -7.06
C PHE A 185 1.14 5.40 -7.81
N LYS A 186 0.34 5.02 -8.81
CA LYS A 186 -0.51 5.95 -9.54
C LYS A 186 -1.94 5.86 -9.03
N GLY A 187 -2.58 7.01 -8.87
CA GLY A 187 -3.86 7.11 -8.18
C GLY A 187 -4.17 8.54 -7.76
N SER A 188 -5.30 8.70 -7.07
CA SER A 188 -5.82 9.97 -6.57
C SER A 188 -6.11 9.90 -5.07
N TRP A 189 -5.95 11.03 -4.39
CA TRP A 189 -6.36 11.15 -2.99
C TRP A 189 -7.85 11.40 -2.89
N ASP A 190 -8.50 10.66 -2.02
CA ASP A 190 -9.86 10.88 -1.55
C ASP A 190 -9.79 11.27 -0.06
N ILE A 191 -10.13 12.52 0.19
CA ILE A 191 -10.17 13.19 1.50
C ILE A 191 -11.62 13.42 1.96
N SER A 192 -12.59 12.71 1.38
CA SER A 192 -14.01 12.84 1.73
C SER A 192 -14.38 12.21 3.07
N ASN A 193 -13.48 11.43 3.67
CA ASN A 193 -13.70 10.78 4.95
C ASN A 193 -12.97 11.51 6.08
N ARG A 194 -13.64 11.56 7.22
CA ARG A 194 -13.12 12.10 8.46
C ARG A 194 -12.15 11.11 9.09
N TYR A 195 -10.99 11.57 9.57
CA TYR A 195 -9.92 10.73 10.15
C TYR A 195 -9.30 9.68 9.22
N ALA A 196 -9.70 9.68 7.95
CA ALA A 196 -9.19 8.76 6.97
C ALA A 196 -8.77 9.49 5.70
N LEU A 197 -7.54 9.24 5.29
CA LEU A 197 -7.02 9.67 4.01
C LEU A 197 -6.94 8.46 3.10
N SER A 198 -7.72 8.45 2.02
CA SER A 198 -7.76 7.31 1.11
C SER A 198 -6.96 7.61 -0.16
N TYR A 199 -6.12 6.69 -0.62
CA TYR A 199 -5.46 6.78 -1.93
C TYR A 199 -5.99 5.70 -2.86
N VAL A 200 -6.82 6.09 -3.82
CA VAL A 200 -7.45 5.16 -4.77
C VAL A 200 -6.50 4.95 -5.95
N LEU A 201 -6.13 3.69 -6.22
CA LEU A 201 -5.22 3.38 -7.31
C LEU A 201 -5.90 3.47 -8.68
N ASP A 202 -5.16 3.92 -9.68
CA ASP A 202 -5.68 4.14 -11.02
C ASP A 202 -6.34 2.89 -11.62
N GLY A 203 -7.51 3.12 -12.22
CA GLY A 203 -8.24 2.12 -12.99
C GLY A 203 -9.04 1.11 -12.18
N VAL A 204 -8.94 1.08 -10.84
CA VAL A 204 -9.69 0.11 -10.02
C VAL A 204 -10.02 0.64 -8.61
N SER A 205 -11.30 0.88 -8.32
CA SER A 205 -11.79 1.32 -7.01
C SER A 205 -11.58 0.31 -5.87
N SER A 206 -11.51 -0.99 -6.21
CA SER A 206 -11.32 -2.07 -5.22
C SER A 206 -9.94 -2.10 -4.56
N SER A 207 -9.00 -1.30 -5.07
CA SER A 207 -7.64 -1.19 -4.54
C SER A 207 -7.37 0.24 -4.12
N ARG A 208 -7.28 0.44 -2.82
CA ARG A 208 -7.08 1.75 -2.21
C ARG A 208 -6.32 1.62 -0.90
N PHE A 209 -5.54 2.62 -0.55
CA PHE A 209 -4.91 2.71 0.75
C PHE A 209 -5.73 3.62 1.66
N ASP A 210 -6.45 3.03 2.60
CA ASP A 210 -7.22 3.78 3.59
C ASP A 210 -6.34 4.01 4.83
N PHE A 211 -5.78 5.21 4.95
CA PHE A 211 -4.89 5.56 6.05
C PHE A 211 -5.64 6.23 7.19
N LYS A 212 -5.40 5.77 8.42
CA LYS A 212 -5.84 6.50 9.62
C LYS A 212 -4.94 7.70 9.88
N VAL A 213 -5.51 8.88 9.98
CA VAL A 213 -4.79 10.16 10.10
C VAL A 213 -5.39 11.06 11.16
N SER A 214 -4.61 12.01 11.68
CA SER A 214 -5.13 13.12 12.48
C SER A 214 -6.02 14.04 11.64
N LEU A 215 -6.66 15.02 12.30
CA LEU A 215 -7.22 16.16 11.58
C LEU A 215 -6.12 16.85 10.76
N GLY A 216 -6.49 17.25 9.54
CA GLY A 216 -5.65 18.03 8.68
C GLY A 216 -5.53 19.46 9.19
N ILE A 217 -4.32 20.00 9.20
CA ILE A 217 -4.04 21.40 9.50
C ILE A 217 -3.59 22.12 8.22
N ALA A 218 -3.87 23.42 8.12
CA ALA A 218 -3.38 24.22 7.01
C ALA A 218 -1.85 24.18 6.94
N ALA A 219 -1.32 24.09 5.73
CA ALA A 219 0.12 24.03 5.49
C ALA A 219 0.50 24.89 4.27
N GLN A 220 1.77 25.28 4.23
CA GLN A 220 2.33 26.07 3.15
C GLN A 220 3.73 25.58 2.78
N ARG A 221 4.04 25.56 1.48
CA ARG A 221 5.37 25.29 0.95
C ARG A 221 5.67 26.28 -0.16
N GLY A 222 6.49 27.29 0.15
CA GLY A 222 6.68 28.45 -0.73
C GLY A 222 5.34 29.16 -0.98
N LYS A 223 4.97 29.32 -2.25
CA LYS A 223 3.68 29.91 -2.65
C LYS A 223 2.51 28.91 -2.67
N LYS A 224 2.76 27.61 -2.48
CA LYS A 224 1.72 26.57 -2.53
C LYS A 224 1.08 26.37 -1.16
N LYS A 225 -0.24 26.45 -1.11
CA LYS A 225 -1.04 26.10 0.08
C LYS A 225 -1.39 24.61 0.05
N GLY A 226 -1.61 24.03 1.22
CA GLY A 226 -1.87 22.61 1.36
C GLY A 226 -2.53 22.26 2.68
N ILE A 227 -2.76 20.97 2.86
CA ILE A 227 -3.27 20.38 4.09
C ILE A 227 -2.24 19.35 4.57
N LYS A 228 -1.80 19.48 5.81
CA LYS A 228 -0.85 18.59 6.47
C LYS A 228 -1.58 17.70 7.47
N TYR A 229 -1.31 16.41 7.42
CA TYR A 229 -1.87 15.39 8.29
C TYR A 229 -0.74 14.70 9.06
N LYS A 230 -0.98 14.37 10.33
CA LYS A 230 -0.11 13.45 11.08
C LYS A 230 -0.60 12.02 10.84
N ILE A 231 0.32 11.12 10.50
CA ILE A 231 0.06 9.72 10.25
C ILE A 231 1.09 8.84 10.97
N GLY A 232 0.63 7.80 11.67
CA GLY A 232 1.52 6.75 12.18
C GLY A 232 1.76 5.70 11.12
N ILE A 233 3.01 5.48 10.69
CA ILE A 233 3.42 4.44 9.73
C ILE A 233 4.33 3.44 10.45
N GLY A 234 3.84 2.22 10.67
CA GLY A 234 4.54 1.22 11.46
C GLY A 234 4.68 1.67 12.91
N VAL A 235 5.94 1.88 13.35
CA VAL A 235 6.28 2.40 14.68
C VAL A 235 6.73 3.88 14.62
N SER A 236 6.69 4.49 13.44
CA SER A 236 7.12 5.88 13.24
C SER A 236 5.90 6.79 13.06
N GLN A 237 6.01 8.03 13.51
CA GLN A 237 5.04 9.08 13.20
C GLN A 237 5.63 10.01 12.13
N LYS A 238 4.81 10.36 11.14
CA LYS A 238 5.22 11.24 10.05
C LYS A 238 4.14 12.25 9.73
N ASP A 239 4.61 13.36 9.18
CA ASP A 239 3.76 14.34 8.54
C ASP A 239 3.67 14.04 7.05
N ILE A 240 2.44 14.03 6.54
CA ILE A 240 2.17 14.02 5.12
C ILE A 240 1.46 15.32 4.75
N SER A 241 1.86 15.93 3.63
CA SER A 241 1.25 17.17 3.16
C SER A 241 0.74 16.99 1.74
N LEU A 242 -0.52 17.31 1.52
CA LEU A 242 -1.16 17.37 0.22
C LEU A 242 -1.22 18.84 -0.20
N PHE A 243 -0.67 19.14 -1.38
CA PHE A 243 -0.67 20.51 -1.91
C PHE A 243 -1.67 20.62 -3.05
N GLY A 244 -2.39 21.74 -3.09
CA GLY A 244 -3.49 21.94 -4.02
C GLY A 244 -3.89 23.41 -4.11
N GLU A 245 -5.03 23.65 -4.74
CA GLU A 245 -5.61 24.98 -4.94
C GLU A 245 -6.81 25.16 -4.03
N TRP A 246 -6.85 26.31 -3.34
CA TRP A 246 -8.05 26.75 -2.65
C TRP A 246 -8.91 27.53 -3.63
N ILE A 247 -10.13 27.06 -3.87
CA ILE A 247 -11.09 27.65 -4.83
C ILE A 247 -12.32 28.08 -4.04
N TYR A 248 -12.75 29.33 -4.19
CA TYR A 248 -14.02 29.79 -3.62
C TYR A 248 -15.13 29.70 -4.68
N LYS A 249 -16.29 29.15 -4.31
CA LYS A 249 -17.51 29.15 -5.13
C LYS A 249 -18.69 29.63 -4.29
N LYS A 250 -19.49 30.55 -4.83
CA LYS A 250 -20.60 31.20 -4.11
C LYS A 250 -21.55 30.21 -3.42
N ASP A 251 -21.93 29.13 -4.11
CA ASP A 251 -22.95 28.18 -3.62
C ASP A 251 -22.37 27.03 -2.78
N ILE A 252 -21.06 26.79 -2.87
CA ILE A 252 -20.38 25.64 -2.25
C ILE A 252 -19.46 26.07 -1.09
N GLY A 253 -19.03 27.32 -1.10
CA GLY A 253 -18.04 27.87 -0.16
C GLY A 253 -16.61 27.65 -0.65
N LEU A 254 -15.72 27.32 0.29
CA LEU A 254 -14.31 27.09 0.00
C LEU A 254 -14.12 25.63 -0.47
N LEU A 255 -13.22 25.39 -1.41
CA LEU A 255 -12.91 24.07 -1.95
C LEU A 255 -11.39 23.90 -1.91
N PHE A 256 -10.92 22.71 -1.53
CA PHE A 256 -9.53 22.33 -1.74
C PHE A 256 -9.46 21.33 -2.91
N ALA A 257 -8.86 21.76 -4.01
CA ALA A 257 -8.69 20.95 -5.21
C ALA A 257 -7.25 20.42 -5.28
N ILE A 258 -7.11 19.11 -5.39
CA ILE A 258 -5.84 18.44 -5.61
C ILE A 258 -5.84 17.90 -7.03
N GLU A 259 -4.88 18.34 -7.82
CA GLU A 259 -4.71 17.83 -9.18
C GLU A 259 -3.91 16.53 -9.18
N HIS A 260 -4.40 15.55 -9.95
CA HIS A 260 -3.83 14.23 -10.13
C HIS A 260 -3.86 13.88 -11.63
N GLU A 261 -2.70 13.54 -12.22
CA GLU A 261 -2.49 13.12 -13.64
C GLU A 261 -3.54 13.55 -14.69
N LYS A 262 -3.10 14.32 -15.71
CA LYS A 262 -3.92 14.71 -16.88
C LYS A 262 -5.17 15.55 -16.52
N GLY A 263 -5.02 16.53 -15.63
CA GLY A 263 -6.09 17.49 -15.31
C GLY A 263 -7.24 16.95 -14.45
N LYS A 264 -7.20 15.68 -13.99
CA LYS A 264 -8.22 15.18 -13.07
C LYS A 264 -8.02 15.80 -11.69
N ARG A 265 -9.07 16.45 -11.18
CA ARG A 265 -9.03 17.11 -9.87
C ARG A 265 -9.90 16.36 -8.88
N SER A 266 -9.32 15.99 -7.74
CA SER A 266 -10.10 15.57 -6.57
C SER A 266 -10.36 16.81 -5.73
N THR A 267 -11.62 17.09 -5.42
CA THR A 267 -12.01 18.27 -4.66
C THR A 267 -12.65 17.86 -3.35
N VAL A 268 -12.29 18.57 -2.28
CA VAL A 268 -13.04 18.55 -1.03
C VAL A 268 -13.65 19.91 -0.82
N ALA A 269 -14.95 19.90 -0.55
CA ALA A 269 -15.66 21.10 -0.17
C ALA A 269 -15.42 21.44 1.31
N PHE A 270 -15.50 22.73 1.59
CA PHE A 270 -15.43 23.37 2.88
C PHE A 270 -16.58 24.37 2.85
N SER A 271 -17.81 23.89 3.08
CA SER A 271 -18.99 24.72 2.98
C SER A 271 -19.27 25.46 4.29
N ALA A 272 -18.93 26.74 4.37
CA ALA A 272 -19.48 27.59 5.43
C ALA A 272 -20.98 27.77 5.19
N ARG A 273 -21.84 27.30 6.10
CA ARG A 273 -23.28 27.51 6.00
C ARG A 273 -23.68 28.59 7.00
N VAL A 274 -23.64 29.84 6.55
CA VAL A 274 -24.16 30.98 7.32
C VAL A 274 -25.67 30.82 7.48
N LYS A 275 -26.09 30.26 8.62
CA LYS A 275 -27.49 30.29 9.05
C LYS A 275 -27.63 31.39 10.10
N LEU A 276 -28.22 32.52 9.73
CA LEU A 276 -28.79 33.44 10.73
C LEU A 276 -29.95 32.69 11.42
N GLY A 277 -29.65 32.03 12.54
CA GLY A 277 -30.70 31.52 13.42
C GLY A 277 -31.46 32.65 14.10
N LYS A 278 -32.58 32.34 14.77
CA LYS A 278 -33.36 33.30 15.59
C LYS A 278 -32.53 34.06 16.66
N LYS A 279 -31.27 33.65 16.89
CA LYS A 279 -30.30 34.25 17.82
C LYS A 279 -29.07 34.89 17.14
N ASN A 280 -29.11 35.22 15.84
CA ASN A 280 -28.01 35.90 15.13
C ASN A 280 -26.63 35.20 15.24
N ASN A 281 -26.56 33.88 15.05
CA ASN A 281 -25.27 33.16 15.02
C ASN A 281 -24.78 32.93 13.59
N LEU A 282 -23.46 32.81 13.43
CA LEU A 282 -22.75 32.41 12.22
C LEU A 282 -22.15 31.02 12.43
N VAL A 283 -22.54 30.04 11.62
CA VAL A 283 -22.04 28.66 11.72
C VAL A 283 -21.16 28.31 10.50
N PHE A 284 -19.96 27.83 10.75
CA PHE A 284 -19.04 27.31 9.74
C PHE A 284 -18.91 25.81 9.94
N SER A 285 -19.29 25.01 8.95
CA SER A 285 -19.22 23.56 9.03
C SER A 285 -18.28 23.02 7.96
N LEU A 286 -17.37 22.12 8.34
CA LEU A 286 -16.59 21.40 7.35
C LEU A 286 -17.44 20.25 6.78
N LYS A 287 -17.69 20.22 5.47
CA LYS A 287 -18.51 19.18 4.81
C LYS A 287 -17.91 18.74 3.49
N ASN A 288 -17.95 17.45 3.19
CA ASN A 288 -17.48 16.92 1.90
C ASN A 288 -18.45 17.31 0.75
N LYS A 289 -18.11 16.90 -0.49
CA LYS A 289 -18.92 17.23 -1.68
C LYS A 289 -20.34 16.64 -1.66
N GLU A 290 -20.55 15.56 -0.91
CA GLU A 290 -21.87 14.97 -0.66
C GLU A 290 -22.63 15.66 0.50
N GLY A 291 -22.09 16.73 1.06
CA GLY A 291 -22.68 17.46 2.18
C GLY A 291 -22.53 16.76 3.54
N ARG A 292 -21.74 15.68 3.64
CA ARG A 292 -21.48 14.96 4.89
C ARG A 292 -20.52 15.76 5.77
N PHE A 293 -20.85 15.86 7.05
CA PHE A 293 -20.04 16.58 8.03
C PHE A 293 -18.69 15.89 8.27
N LEU A 294 -17.61 16.67 8.14
CA LEU A 294 -16.22 16.25 8.32
C LEU A 294 -15.67 16.64 9.70
N GLY A 295 -16.51 17.17 10.59
CA GLY A 295 -16.21 17.13 12.01
C GLY A 295 -15.80 18.40 12.71
N ILE A 296 -15.70 19.50 11.98
CA ILE A 296 -15.37 20.82 12.51
C ILE A 296 -16.60 21.71 12.31
N ASP A 297 -17.17 22.17 13.43
CA ASP A 297 -18.18 23.21 13.45
C ASP A 297 -17.68 24.40 14.28
N ILE A 298 -17.67 25.59 13.69
CA ILE A 298 -17.37 26.85 14.38
C ILE A 298 -18.65 27.66 14.43
N THR A 299 -19.09 28.04 15.61
CA THR A 299 -20.21 28.96 15.79
C THR A 299 -19.68 30.26 16.39
N LEU A 300 -19.92 31.36 15.68
CA LEU A 300 -19.63 32.72 16.13
C LEU A 300 -20.96 33.42 16.45
N SER A 301 -21.07 34.15 17.56
CA SER A 301 -22.19 35.09 17.71
C SER A 301 -21.93 36.34 16.86
N ARG A 302 -22.99 36.99 16.34
CA ARG A 302 -22.87 38.26 15.60
C ARG A 302 -22.22 39.35 16.45
N ASP A 303 -22.35 39.27 17.77
CA ASP A 303 -21.75 40.23 18.71
C ASP A 303 -20.23 40.26 18.61
N VAL A 304 -19.59 39.13 18.24
CA VAL A 304 -18.14 39.06 17.94
C VAL A 304 -17.76 39.98 16.78
N LEU A 305 -18.62 40.05 15.74
CA LEU A 305 -18.38 40.88 14.57
C LEU A 305 -18.80 42.34 14.77
N SER A 306 -19.72 42.62 15.69
CA SER A 306 -20.21 43.97 15.99
C SER A 306 -19.58 44.60 17.24
N GLY A 307 -18.63 43.93 17.90
CA GLY A 307 -17.93 44.44 19.09
C GLY A 307 -18.82 44.65 20.32
N ARG A 308 -19.90 43.87 20.48
CA ARG A 308 -20.86 44.04 21.58
C ARG A 308 -20.53 43.16 22.80
N LYS A 309 -21.00 43.60 23.97
CA LYS A 309 -20.63 43.13 25.33
C LYS A 309 -20.88 41.66 25.67
N ASN A 310 -21.42 40.83 24.77
CA ASN A 310 -21.65 39.40 25.03
C ASN A 310 -21.35 38.57 23.78
N SER A 311 -20.07 38.41 23.50
CA SER A 311 -19.58 37.71 22.32
C SER A 311 -19.17 36.29 22.67
N PHE A 312 -19.41 35.29 21.81
CA PHE A 312 -18.84 33.97 22.02
C PHE A 312 -18.35 33.30 20.75
N ILE A 313 -17.30 32.51 20.91
CA ILE A 313 -16.79 31.59 19.91
C ILE A 313 -16.95 30.19 20.48
N LYS A 314 -17.74 29.35 19.80
CA LYS A 314 -17.92 27.94 20.14
C LYS A 314 -17.33 27.08 19.03
N PHE A 315 -16.30 26.31 19.39
CA PHE A 315 -15.68 25.32 18.53
C PHE A 315 -16.19 23.94 18.94
N ILE A 316 -16.81 23.22 18.01
CA ILE A 316 -17.16 21.82 18.18
C ILE A 316 -16.24 21.01 17.30
N LEU A 317 -15.41 20.22 17.96
CA LEU A 317 -14.56 19.23 17.34
C LEU A 317 -15.05 17.85 17.76
N ASN A 318 -15.78 17.18 16.88
CA ASN A 318 -16.01 15.75 17.12
C ASN A 318 -14.64 15.02 16.98
N THR A 319 -14.36 13.97 17.72
CA THR A 319 -13.18 13.11 17.61
C THR A 319 -13.62 11.68 17.31
N GLU A 320 -12.70 10.73 17.08
CA GLU A 320 -13.10 9.31 17.08
C GLU A 320 -13.65 8.89 18.46
N GLU A 321 -13.22 9.56 19.53
CA GLU A 321 -13.45 9.19 20.93
C GLU A 321 -14.57 10.02 21.60
N GLY A 322 -15.14 11.02 20.93
CA GLY A 322 -16.20 11.84 21.53
C GLY A 322 -16.44 13.19 20.84
N VAL A 323 -16.97 14.15 21.58
CA VAL A 323 -17.20 15.52 21.13
C VAL A 323 -16.47 16.46 22.07
N VAL A 324 -15.49 17.20 21.54
CA VAL A 324 -14.80 18.27 22.26
C VAL A 324 -15.49 19.57 21.90
N GLN A 325 -16.02 20.25 22.91
CA GLN A 325 -16.59 21.57 22.77
C GLN A 325 -15.74 22.57 23.54
N ILE A 326 -15.21 23.57 22.86
CA ILE A 326 -14.46 24.68 23.47
C ILE A 326 -15.26 25.96 23.21
N GLY A 327 -15.56 26.69 24.27
CA GLY A 327 -16.27 27.96 24.19
C GLY A 327 -15.48 29.05 24.89
N ALA A 328 -15.34 30.21 24.27
CA ALA A 328 -14.88 31.43 24.93
C ALA A 328 -15.98 32.48 24.83
N GLY A 329 -16.39 33.01 25.98
CA GLY A 329 -17.26 34.18 26.08
C GLY A 329 -16.43 35.41 26.39
N PHE A 330 -16.70 36.50 25.69
CA PHE A 330 -16.06 37.80 25.91
C PHE A 330 -17.14 38.79 26.33
N ALA A 331 -16.95 39.36 27.52
CA ALA A 331 -17.68 40.53 27.97
C ALA A 331 -16.72 41.72 27.94
N TRP A 332 -17.07 42.73 27.16
CA TRP A 332 -16.32 44.00 27.03
C TRP A 332 -17.08 45.12 27.72
#